data_AF-A0A3D2Q643-F1
#
_entry.id   AF-A0A3D2Q643-F1
#
_cell.length_a   1.000
_cell.length_b   1.000
_cell.length_c   1.000
_cell.angle_alpha   90.00
_cell.angle_beta   90.00
_cell.angle_gamma   90.00
#
_symmetry.space_group_name_H-M   'P 1'
#
loop_
_entity.id
_entity.type
_entity.pdbx_description
1 polymer ?
#
loop_
_entity_poly.entity_id
_entity_poly.type
_entity_poly.pdbx_seq_one_letter_code
_entity_poly.pdbx_strand_id
1 'polypeptide(L)'
;VNRCFKVFYGRVVVLATGGTGQIYEHNTNPEIATGDGIAMAYRAGAEVMDLEFIQFHPTVLCLPGAPSFLISEAVRGEGAWLRNCYGEQFMPRYHQLAELAPRNIVVQSMLKEMVRTNSKNVFLDLSPLGCDVIQQRFPNITRTCATYGLDITKDPIPVAPAAHYMMGGVKTNLHGETNIKGLYACGEVACQGVHGANRLASNSLLDGLVFGFRIVKQSMRFLTSYVPSSVEFVCNYLKPPKEIKINSLRRELQAVMNKYAGPVRSAQGLTEALNFFENQADFSLSEAKNIAEMELRNMLLVGQLICEAALMRTESRGAHYREDYPAASERWVKHIILRL
;
A
#
# COMPACT_ATOMS: atom_id res chain seq x y z
N VAL A 1 21.79 -24.70 8.31
CA VAL A 1 20.60 -25.11 9.09
C VAL A 1 19.61 -25.71 8.12
N ASN A 2 19.37 -27.03 8.17
CA ASN A 2 18.34 -27.66 7.33
C ASN A 2 17.00 -26.98 7.60
N ARG A 3 16.46 -26.29 6.59
CA ARG A 3 15.15 -25.67 6.68
C ARG A 3 14.12 -26.79 6.66
N CYS A 4 13.54 -27.08 7.81
CA CYS A 4 12.42 -28.00 7.93
C CYS A 4 11.12 -27.20 7.85
N PHE A 5 10.26 -27.51 6.88
CA PHE A 5 8.91 -26.98 6.85
C PHE A 5 8.09 -27.63 7.97
N LYS A 6 7.31 -26.84 8.69
CA LYS A 6 6.40 -27.31 9.73
C LYS A 6 4.96 -27.10 9.27
N VAL A 7 4.11 -28.09 9.49
CA VAL A 7 2.68 -27.99 9.23
C VAL A 7 1.98 -27.58 10.53
N PHE A 8 1.23 -26.48 10.48
CA PHE A 8 0.40 -26.00 11.59
C PHE A 8 -1.07 -26.24 11.25
N TYR A 9 -1.73 -27.08 12.04
CA TYR A 9 -3.15 -27.36 11.89
C TYR A 9 -3.97 -26.42 12.77
N GLY A 10 -4.97 -25.78 12.19
CA GLY A 10 -5.94 -24.94 12.90
C GLY A 10 -7.33 -25.18 12.35
N ARG A 11 -8.34 -25.22 13.24
CA ARG A 11 -9.76 -25.19 12.83
C ARG A 11 -10.14 -23.86 12.19
N VAL A 12 -9.41 -22.82 12.59
CA VAL A 12 -9.58 -21.43 12.20
C VAL A 12 -8.19 -20.88 11.92
N VAL A 13 -8.02 -20.28 10.74
CA VAL A 13 -6.80 -19.57 10.35
C VAL A 13 -7.17 -18.12 10.13
N VAL A 14 -6.42 -17.20 10.75
CA VAL A 14 -6.66 -15.75 10.64
C VAL A 14 -5.44 -15.11 9.99
N LEU A 15 -5.64 -14.48 8.83
CA LEU A 15 -4.64 -13.66 8.18
C LEU A 15 -4.67 -12.25 8.79
N ALA A 16 -3.53 -11.83 9.35
CA ALA A 16 -3.33 -10.49 9.91
C ALA A 16 -1.91 -9.99 9.56
N THR A 17 -1.50 -10.20 8.30
CA THR A 17 -0.10 -10.06 7.86
C THR A 17 0.31 -8.63 7.46
N GLY A 18 -0.59 -7.65 7.59
CA GLY A 18 -0.35 -6.29 7.13
C GLY A 18 -0.45 -6.12 5.61
N GLY A 19 0.03 -4.98 5.10
CA GLY A 19 -0.09 -4.58 3.71
C GLY A 19 1.03 -5.04 2.77
N THR A 20 1.20 -4.27 1.70
CA THR A 20 2.07 -4.60 0.55
C THR A 20 3.01 -3.45 0.15
N GLY A 21 3.29 -2.52 1.06
CA GLY A 21 4.06 -1.31 0.74
C GLY A 21 5.42 -1.56 0.09
N GLN A 22 6.06 -2.70 0.35
CA GLN A 22 7.37 -3.04 -0.23
C GLN A 22 7.36 -3.28 -1.74
N ILE A 23 6.20 -3.40 -2.39
CA ILE A 23 6.14 -3.46 -3.86
C ILE A 23 6.45 -2.10 -4.51
N TYR A 24 6.49 -1.01 -3.75
CA TYR A 24 6.83 0.33 -4.21
C TYR A 24 8.21 0.75 -3.67
N GLU A 25 9.05 1.37 -4.51
CA GLU A 25 10.38 1.90 -4.10
C GLU A 25 10.23 2.96 -3.01
N HIS A 26 9.23 3.84 -3.14
CA HIS A 26 8.95 4.90 -2.19
C HIS A 26 7.72 4.49 -1.38
N ASN A 27 7.97 4.02 -0.17
CA ASN A 27 6.92 3.62 0.75
C ASN A 27 7.30 3.96 2.21
N THR A 28 6.30 3.97 3.08
CA THR A 28 6.43 4.25 4.53
C THR A 28 6.29 2.99 5.39
N ASN A 29 6.32 1.82 4.75
CA ASN A 29 6.01 0.56 5.39
C ASN A 29 7.28 -0.14 5.90
N PRO A 30 7.18 -1.02 6.91
CA PRO A 30 8.30 -1.85 7.33
C PRO A 30 8.69 -2.84 6.24
N GLU A 31 9.90 -3.39 6.33
CA GLU A 31 10.47 -4.34 5.34
C GLU A 31 9.63 -5.63 5.19
N ILE A 32 8.80 -5.96 6.18
CA ILE A 32 7.93 -7.15 6.18
C ILE A 32 6.63 -6.97 5.38
N ALA A 33 6.30 -5.76 4.90
CA ALA A 33 5.05 -5.48 4.20
C ALA A 33 5.12 -5.91 2.72
N THR A 34 5.32 -7.21 2.47
CA THR A 34 5.56 -7.82 1.14
C THR A 34 4.30 -8.39 0.49
N GLY A 35 3.13 -8.29 1.13
CA GLY A 35 1.86 -8.80 0.59
C GLY A 35 1.66 -10.31 0.72
N ASP A 36 2.44 -10.98 1.57
CA ASP A 36 2.44 -12.45 1.69
C ASP A 36 1.07 -13.05 1.98
N GLY A 37 0.30 -12.46 2.90
CA GLY A 37 -1.04 -12.96 3.25
C GLY A 37 -2.04 -12.87 2.10
N ILE A 38 -1.99 -11.79 1.30
CA ILE A 38 -2.82 -11.64 0.10
C ILE A 38 -2.45 -12.72 -0.91
N ALA A 39 -1.15 -12.89 -1.18
CA ALA A 39 -0.65 -13.89 -2.11
C ALA A 39 -1.01 -15.33 -1.69
N MET A 40 -0.89 -15.65 -0.41
CA MET A 40 -1.29 -16.94 0.15
C MET A 40 -2.79 -17.19 0.01
N ALA A 41 -3.61 -16.20 0.38
CA ALA A 41 -5.07 -16.31 0.29
C ALA A 41 -5.52 -16.51 -1.16
N TYR A 42 -5.03 -15.68 -2.08
CA TYR A 42 -5.35 -15.76 -3.50
C TYR A 42 -5.02 -17.14 -4.07
N ARG A 43 -3.80 -17.66 -3.78
CA ARG A 43 -3.38 -19.01 -4.20
C ARG A 43 -4.22 -20.14 -3.62
N ALA A 44 -4.79 -19.94 -2.43
CA ALA A 44 -5.71 -20.90 -1.83
C ALA A 44 -7.12 -20.85 -2.44
N GLY A 45 -7.40 -19.92 -3.37
CA GLY A 45 -8.71 -19.71 -3.97
C GLY A 45 -9.58 -18.69 -3.23
N ALA A 46 -8.99 -17.89 -2.32
CA ALA A 46 -9.71 -16.82 -1.67
C ALA A 46 -9.92 -15.66 -2.65
N GLU A 47 -11.10 -15.04 -2.57
CA GLU A 47 -11.38 -13.81 -3.30
C GLU A 47 -10.55 -12.66 -2.74
N VAL A 48 -9.96 -11.85 -3.61
CA VAL A 48 -9.34 -10.56 -3.26
C VAL A 48 -10.14 -9.44 -3.90
N MET A 49 -10.19 -8.30 -3.24
CA MET A 49 -11.06 -7.19 -3.62
C MET A 49 -10.31 -5.87 -3.61
N ASP A 50 -10.63 -5.00 -4.56
CA ASP A 50 -10.28 -3.58 -4.55
C ASP A 50 -8.77 -3.28 -4.46
N LEU A 51 -7.94 -4.19 -5.01
CA LEU A 51 -6.48 -4.11 -4.95
C LEU A 51 -5.91 -2.87 -5.64
N GLU A 52 -6.65 -2.26 -6.55
CA GLU A 52 -6.26 -1.01 -7.21
C GLU A 52 -6.21 0.19 -6.25
N PHE A 53 -6.88 0.12 -5.09
CA PHE A 53 -6.91 1.20 -4.12
C PHE A 53 -5.70 1.14 -3.17
N ILE A 54 -4.63 1.82 -3.60
CA ILE A 54 -3.42 2.08 -2.82
C ILE A 54 -3.37 3.54 -2.44
N GLN A 55 -3.33 3.84 -1.15
CA GLN A 55 -3.19 5.20 -0.65
C GLN A 55 -1.72 5.60 -0.56
N PHE A 56 -1.44 6.79 -1.09
CA PHE A 56 -0.14 7.45 -0.98
C PHE A 56 -0.22 8.57 0.06
N HIS A 57 0.75 8.62 0.95
CA HIS A 57 0.89 9.72 1.90
C HIS A 57 1.63 10.89 1.22
N PRO A 58 1.15 12.14 1.30
CA PRO A 58 1.75 13.27 0.57
C PRO A 58 3.07 13.72 1.18
N THR A 59 3.19 13.72 2.51
CA THR A 59 4.31 14.36 3.21
C THR A 59 5.23 13.32 3.83
N VAL A 60 6.12 12.73 3.03
CA VAL A 60 7.18 11.83 3.49
C VAL A 60 8.53 12.48 3.24
N LEU A 61 9.41 12.47 4.25
CA LEU A 61 10.72 13.09 4.20
C LEU A 61 11.49 12.60 2.98
N CYS A 62 11.91 13.53 2.12
CA CYS A 62 12.65 13.27 0.90
C CYS A 62 14.04 13.91 1.02
N LEU A 63 14.93 13.25 1.76
CA LEU A 63 16.29 13.73 2.02
C LEU A 63 17.29 12.58 1.81
N PRO A 64 18.37 12.76 1.02
CA PRO A 64 19.35 11.71 0.78
C PRO A 64 19.94 11.15 2.09
N GLY A 65 19.84 9.83 2.29
CA GLY A 65 20.33 9.15 3.50
C GLY A 65 19.38 9.20 4.70
N ALA A 66 18.24 9.90 4.60
CA ALA A 66 17.16 9.79 5.58
C ALA A 66 16.27 8.58 5.26
N PRO A 67 15.72 7.89 6.29
CA PRO A 67 14.71 6.86 6.08
C PRO A 67 13.41 7.49 5.58
N SER A 68 12.48 6.65 5.11
CA SER A 68 11.11 7.04 4.80
C SER A 68 10.34 7.46 6.06
N PHE A 69 10.62 8.66 6.56
CA PHE A 69 9.99 9.22 7.75
C PHE A 69 8.73 10.00 7.35
N LEU A 70 7.58 9.56 7.86
CA LEU A 70 6.29 10.19 7.60
C LEU A 70 6.14 11.46 8.45
N ILE A 71 5.87 12.59 7.80
CA ILE A 71 5.51 13.85 8.46
C ILE A 71 3.99 13.90 8.59
N SER A 72 3.49 13.86 9.84
CA SER A 72 2.06 13.70 10.12
C SER A 72 1.16 14.67 9.36
N GLU A 73 0.02 14.18 8.85
CA GLU A 73 -1.02 15.01 8.23
C GLU A 73 -1.53 16.13 9.15
N ALA A 74 -1.43 15.93 10.47
CA ALA A 74 -1.73 16.96 11.46
C ALA A 74 -0.91 18.26 11.23
N VAL A 75 0.30 18.17 10.68
CA VAL A 75 1.13 19.34 10.39
C VAL A 75 0.46 20.28 9.38
N ARG A 76 -0.14 19.73 8.30
CA ARG A 76 -0.96 20.52 7.37
C ARG A 76 -2.24 21.02 8.05
N GLY A 77 -2.85 20.19 8.90
CA GLY A 77 -4.01 20.54 9.72
C GLY A 77 -3.82 21.76 10.62
N GLU A 78 -2.59 21.97 11.10
CA GLU A 78 -2.20 23.12 11.92
C GLU A 78 -1.80 24.37 11.12
N GLY A 79 -1.89 24.32 9.78
CA GLY A 79 -1.67 25.49 8.93
C GLY A 79 -0.31 25.53 8.21
N ALA A 80 0.43 24.42 8.17
CA ALA A 80 1.68 24.36 7.41
C ALA A 80 1.39 24.43 5.91
N TRP A 81 2.28 25.07 5.16
CA TRP A 81 2.10 25.29 3.72
C TRP A 81 2.90 24.32 2.87
N LEU A 82 2.35 23.96 1.71
CA LEU A 82 3.10 23.24 0.69
C LEU A 82 3.67 24.24 -0.33
N ARG A 83 5.00 24.28 -0.41
CA ARG A 83 5.77 25.14 -1.31
C ARG A 83 6.51 24.34 -2.36
N ASN A 84 6.62 24.90 -3.56
CA ASN A 84 7.47 24.33 -4.60
C ASN A 84 8.95 24.69 -4.40
N CYS A 85 9.83 24.28 -5.32
CA CYS A 85 11.26 24.59 -5.26
C CYS A 85 11.61 26.07 -5.47
N TYR A 86 10.65 26.91 -5.88
CA TYR A 86 10.78 28.36 -5.97
C TYR A 86 10.25 29.08 -4.72
N GLY A 87 9.76 28.35 -3.71
CA GLY A 87 9.18 28.90 -2.48
C GLY A 87 7.71 29.34 -2.60
N GLU A 88 7.06 29.10 -3.74
CA GLU A 88 5.67 29.49 -3.98
C GLU A 88 4.71 28.50 -3.30
N GLN A 89 3.73 29.02 -2.55
CA GLN A 89 2.61 28.20 -2.06
C GLN A 89 1.72 27.83 -3.25
N PHE A 90 1.62 26.53 -3.57
CA PHE A 90 0.97 26.10 -4.81
C PHE A 90 -0.42 25.51 -4.62
N MET A 91 -0.75 24.95 -3.46
CA MET A 91 -2.02 24.26 -3.24
C MET A 91 -3.28 25.10 -3.54
N PRO A 92 -3.33 26.42 -3.24
CA PRO A 92 -4.47 27.26 -3.61
C PRO A 92 -4.78 27.31 -5.11
N ARG A 93 -3.80 27.04 -5.99
CA ARG A 93 -4.03 26.96 -7.45
C ARG A 93 -4.78 25.69 -7.87
N TYR A 94 -4.77 24.64 -7.04
CA TYR A 94 -5.31 23.33 -7.38
C TYR A 94 -6.63 23.02 -6.66
N HIS A 95 -6.85 23.54 -5.46
CA HIS A 95 -8.06 23.25 -4.69
C HIS A 95 -8.38 24.37 -3.68
N GLN A 96 -9.67 24.69 -3.52
CA GLN A 96 -10.14 25.74 -2.60
C GLN A 96 -9.78 25.50 -1.13
N LEU A 97 -9.72 24.24 -0.70
CA LEU A 97 -9.28 23.85 0.66
C LEU A 97 -7.76 23.87 0.84
N ALA A 98 -6.99 24.21 -0.20
CA ALA A 98 -5.53 24.24 -0.20
C ALA A 98 -4.91 22.98 0.46
N GLU A 99 -4.05 23.12 1.47
CA GLU A 99 -3.39 22.01 2.17
C GLU A 99 -4.33 21.07 2.93
N LEU A 100 -5.59 21.48 3.15
CA LEU A 100 -6.65 20.68 3.77
C LEU A 100 -7.51 19.91 2.74
N ALA A 101 -7.15 19.97 1.45
CA ALA A 101 -7.80 19.16 0.42
C ALA A 101 -7.66 17.65 0.72
N PRO A 102 -8.57 16.80 0.19
CA PRO A 102 -8.44 15.35 0.31
C PRO A 102 -7.05 14.85 -0.11
N ARG A 103 -6.54 13.85 0.59
CA ARG A 103 -5.17 13.35 0.42
C ARG A 103 -4.79 13.04 -1.03
N ASN A 104 -5.68 12.42 -1.79
CA ASN A 104 -5.47 12.12 -3.21
C ASN A 104 -5.29 13.39 -4.05
N ILE A 105 -6.03 14.46 -3.76
CA ILE A 105 -5.90 15.77 -4.43
C ILE A 105 -4.56 16.43 -4.08
N VAL A 106 -4.14 16.37 -2.82
CA VAL A 106 -2.83 16.91 -2.39
C VAL A 106 -1.70 16.18 -3.13
N VAL A 107 -1.72 14.85 -3.16
CA VAL A 107 -0.71 14.03 -3.88
C VAL A 107 -0.68 14.37 -5.37
N GLN A 108 -1.84 14.44 -6.03
CA GLN A 108 -1.91 14.78 -7.46
C GLN A 108 -1.37 16.20 -7.74
N SER A 109 -1.69 17.16 -6.87
CA SER A 109 -1.22 18.55 -6.99
C SER A 109 0.29 18.64 -6.81
N MET A 110 0.85 17.91 -5.84
CA MET A 110 2.30 17.80 -5.65
C MET A 110 3.00 17.23 -6.88
N LEU A 111 2.48 16.14 -7.45
CA LEU A 111 3.09 15.53 -8.64
C LEU A 111 3.02 16.46 -9.87
N LYS A 112 1.89 17.13 -10.09
CA LYS A 112 1.76 18.14 -11.15
C LYS A 112 2.76 19.27 -10.96
N GLU A 113 2.95 19.72 -9.73
CA GLU A 113 3.88 20.79 -9.39
C GLU A 113 5.35 20.36 -9.55
N MET A 114 5.69 19.14 -9.14
CA MET A 114 7.01 18.54 -9.33
C MET A 114 7.37 18.45 -10.82
N VAL A 115 6.43 18.03 -11.66
CA VAL A 115 6.60 18.03 -13.13
C VAL A 115 6.76 19.45 -13.66
N ARG A 116 5.89 20.38 -13.26
CA ARG A 116 5.93 21.80 -13.71
C ARG A 116 7.27 22.47 -13.40
N THR A 117 7.86 22.13 -12.26
CA THR A 117 9.08 22.76 -11.74
C THR A 117 10.34 21.93 -11.96
N ASN A 118 10.22 20.76 -12.61
CA ASN A 118 11.30 19.79 -12.82
C ASN A 118 12.03 19.43 -11.51
N SER A 119 11.27 19.22 -10.42
CA SER A 119 11.77 18.91 -9.09
C SER A 119 11.39 17.49 -8.66
N LYS A 120 12.22 16.87 -7.82
CA LYS A 120 11.97 15.54 -7.24
C LYS A 120 11.16 15.57 -5.95
N ASN A 121 11.00 16.74 -5.36
CA ASN A 121 10.26 16.94 -4.12
C ASN A 121 9.63 18.34 -4.10
N VAL A 122 8.69 18.53 -3.17
CA VAL A 122 8.21 19.84 -2.74
C VAL A 122 8.66 20.06 -1.30
N PHE A 123 8.22 21.15 -0.68
CA PHE A 123 8.61 21.51 0.67
C PHE A 123 7.39 21.76 1.55
N LEU A 124 7.39 21.21 2.76
CA LEU A 124 6.41 21.49 3.80
C LEU A 124 6.97 22.54 4.75
N ASP A 125 6.40 23.73 4.71
CA ASP A 125 6.84 24.88 5.51
C ASP A 125 5.94 25.05 6.74
N LEU A 126 6.53 24.83 7.92
CA LEU A 126 5.86 25.00 9.20
C LEU A 126 6.07 26.39 9.80
N SER A 127 6.97 27.23 9.24
CA SER A 127 7.30 28.54 9.79
C SER A 127 6.08 29.45 10.08
N PRO A 128 4.94 29.38 9.32
CA PRO A 128 3.75 30.17 9.67
C PRO A 128 3.12 29.84 11.03
N LEU A 129 3.39 28.66 11.61
CA LEU A 129 2.83 28.24 12.91
C LEU A 129 3.52 28.92 14.09
N GLY A 130 4.76 29.40 13.90
CA GLY A 130 5.60 29.92 14.98
C GLY A 130 6.33 28.84 15.77
N CYS A 131 7.50 29.21 16.30
CA CYS A 131 8.45 28.30 16.96
C CYS A 131 7.82 27.51 18.12
N ASP A 132 7.09 28.19 19.01
CA ASP A 132 6.52 27.58 20.23
C ASP A 132 5.50 26.48 19.89
N VAL A 133 4.63 26.73 18.92
CA VAL A 133 3.61 25.76 18.47
C VAL A 133 4.28 24.53 17.87
N ILE A 134 5.29 24.74 17.03
CA ILE A 134 6.01 23.65 16.35
C ILE A 134 6.70 22.75 17.38
N GLN A 135 7.42 23.34 18.33
CA GLN A 135 8.14 22.58 19.36
C GLN A 135 7.20 21.84 20.31
N GLN A 136 6.07 22.46 20.69
CA GLN A 136 5.10 21.86 21.59
C GLN A 136 4.30 20.73 20.94
N ARG A 137 3.81 20.93 19.71
CA ARG A 137 2.89 19.98 19.04
C ARG A 137 3.60 18.88 18.26
N PHE A 138 4.80 19.16 17.74
CA PHE A 138 5.51 18.24 16.86
C PHE A 138 6.91 17.85 17.36
N PRO A 139 7.12 17.57 18.66
CA PRO A 139 8.47 17.36 19.22
C PRO A 139 9.22 16.17 18.61
N ASN A 140 8.51 15.12 18.19
CA ASN A 140 9.11 13.98 17.51
C ASN A 140 9.60 14.37 16.10
N ILE A 141 8.79 15.11 15.34
CA ILE A 141 9.15 15.57 13.99
C ILE A 141 10.34 16.53 14.09
N THR A 142 10.31 17.48 15.03
CA THR A 142 11.43 18.41 15.29
C THR A 142 12.72 17.66 15.59
N ARG A 143 12.69 16.69 16.52
CA ARG A 143 13.87 15.91 16.90
C ARG A 143 14.40 15.09 15.73
N THR A 144 13.53 14.41 15.00
CA THR A 144 13.91 13.58 13.86
C THR A 144 14.49 14.42 12.72
N CYS A 145 13.87 15.55 12.36
CA CYS A 145 14.40 16.43 11.32
C CYS A 145 15.73 17.08 11.73
N ALA A 146 15.91 17.40 13.02
CA ALA A 146 17.17 17.95 13.53
C ALA A 146 18.35 16.98 13.37
N THR A 147 18.15 15.65 13.42
CA THR A 147 19.24 14.69 13.15
C THR A 147 19.76 14.74 11.71
N TYR A 148 19.00 15.36 10.80
CA TYR A 148 19.37 15.61 9.41
C TYR A 148 19.75 17.08 9.15
N GLY A 149 19.95 17.87 10.21
CA GLY A 149 20.35 19.28 10.10
C GLY A 149 19.24 20.25 9.70
N LEU A 150 17.96 19.86 9.85
CA LEU A 150 16.81 20.73 9.56
C LEU A 150 16.25 21.32 10.85
N ASP A 151 16.23 22.66 10.95
CA ASP A 151 15.46 23.39 11.95
C ASP A 151 14.07 23.68 11.39
N ILE A 152 13.11 22.77 11.63
CA ILE A 152 11.77 22.87 11.05
C ILE A 152 10.95 24.10 11.51
N THR A 153 11.49 24.89 12.43
CA THR A 153 10.89 26.19 12.80
C THR A 153 11.21 27.29 11.79
N LYS A 154 12.19 27.07 10.91
CA LYS A 154 12.68 28.01 9.90
C LYS A 154 12.81 27.37 8.52
N ASP A 155 13.29 26.13 8.49
CA ASP A 155 13.63 25.40 7.28
C ASP A 155 12.42 24.59 6.77
N PRO A 156 12.00 24.79 5.51
CA PRO A 156 10.98 23.95 4.90
C PRO A 156 11.47 22.50 4.75
N ILE A 157 10.63 21.53 5.13
CA ILE A 157 10.96 20.10 5.09
C ILE A 157 10.81 19.58 3.66
N PRO A 158 11.85 19.02 3.00
CA PRO A 158 11.69 18.41 1.69
C PRO A 158 10.83 17.15 1.80
N VAL A 159 9.74 17.09 1.04
CA VAL A 159 8.77 16.00 1.09
C VAL A 159 8.33 15.55 -0.31
N ALA A 160 8.04 14.25 -0.42
CA ALA A 160 7.48 13.66 -1.63
C ALA A 160 6.40 12.61 -1.27
N PRO A 161 5.46 12.30 -2.20
CA PRO A 161 4.49 11.26 -1.97
C PRO A 161 5.11 9.86 -1.91
N ALA A 162 4.59 8.99 -1.04
CA ALA A 162 5.02 7.59 -0.95
C ALA A 162 3.86 6.64 -0.63
N ALA A 163 3.94 5.39 -1.07
CA ALA A 163 2.94 4.37 -0.77
C ALA A 163 2.83 4.14 0.75
N HIS A 164 1.59 4.06 1.24
CA HIS A 164 1.34 4.08 2.68
C HIS A 164 0.40 2.99 3.16
N TYR A 165 -0.76 2.81 2.50
CA TYR A 165 -1.78 1.89 2.97
C TYR A 165 -2.50 1.21 1.80
N MET A 166 -2.76 -0.09 1.94
CA MET A 166 -3.60 -0.86 1.03
C MET A 166 -5.05 -0.88 1.55
N MET A 167 -5.99 -0.34 0.77
CA MET A 167 -7.44 -0.43 1.11
C MET A 167 -8.07 -1.73 0.62
N GLY A 168 -7.56 -2.27 -0.48
CA GLY A 168 -7.92 -3.59 -0.97
C GLY A 168 -7.36 -4.71 -0.10
N GLY A 169 -7.48 -5.94 -0.55
CA GLY A 169 -6.92 -7.10 0.14
C GLY A 169 -7.78 -8.34 0.00
N VAL A 170 -7.65 -9.26 0.95
CA VAL A 170 -8.47 -10.48 1.02
C VAL A 170 -9.91 -10.09 1.32
N LYS A 171 -10.82 -10.40 0.40
CA LYS A 171 -12.24 -10.08 0.54
C LYS A 171 -12.81 -10.81 1.76
N THR A 172 -13.47 -10.06 2.63
CA THR A 172 -14.18 -10.64 3.77
C THR A 172 -15.56 -10.02 3.95
N ASN A 173 -16.43 -10.73 4.67
CA ASN A 173 -17.67 -10.14 5.18
C ASN A 173 -17.40 -9.27 6.43
N LEU A 174 -18.47 -8.69 7.01
CA LEU A 174 -18.35 -7.83 8.20
C LEU A 174 -17.90 -8.55 9.48
N HIS A 175 -17.74 -9.88 9.44
CA HIS A 175 -17.25 -10.73 10.51
C HIS A 175 -15.83 -11.26 10.24
N GLY A 176 -15.17 -10.79 9.17
CA GLY A 176 -13.81 -11.18 8.79
C GLY A 176 -13.73 -12.52 8.06
N GLU A 177 -14.85 -13.10 7.61
CA GLU A 177 -14.88 -14.39 6.94
C GLU A 177 -14.59 -14.24 5.45
N THR A 178 -13.66 -15.06 4.94
CA THR A 178 -13.42 -15.20 3.50
C THR A 178 -14.45 -16.14 2.86
N ASN A 179 -14.37 -16.33 1.54
CA ASN A 179 -15.12 -17.38 0.85
C ASN A 179 -14.63 -18.81 1.18
N ILE A 180 -13.47 -18.96 1.84
CA ILE A 180 -12.94 -20.25 2.28
C ILE A 180 -13.36 -20.49 3.73
N LYS A 181 -14.09 -21.59 3.96
CA LYS A 181 -14.58 -21.98 5.29
C LYS A 181 -13.41 -22.16 6.27
N GLY A 182 -13.46 -21.45 7.39
CA GLY A 182 -12.42 -21.50 8.43
C GLY A 182 -11.24 -20.57 8.19
N LEU A 183 -11.17 -19.88 7.04
CA LEU A 183 -10.18 -18.85 6.76
C LEU A 183 -10.80 -17.46 6.98
N TYR A 184 -10.11 -16.66 7.78
CA TYR A 184 -10.49 -15.30 8.14
C TYR A 184 -9.37 -14.32 7.80
N ALA A 185 -9.70 -13.03 7.69
CA ALA A 185 -8.71 -11.97 7.56
C ALA A 185 -9.15 -10.69 8.29
N CYS A 186 -8.20 -9.95 8.87
CA CYS A 186 -8.45 -8.63 9.46
C CYS A 186 -7.22 -7.70 9.38
N GLY A 187 -7.44 -6.41 9.62
CA GLY A 187 -6.42 -5.40 9.44
C GLY A 187 -6.10 -5.20 7.95
N GLU A 188 -4.93 -4.64 7.66
CA GLU A 188 -4.58 -4.18 6.30
C GLU A 188 -4.49 -5.29 5.24
N VAL A 189 -4.35 -6.57 5.62
CA VAL A 189 -4.39 -7.67 4.65
C VAL A 189 -5.81 -7.91 4.10
N ALA A 190 -6.85 -7.45 4.80
CA ALA A 190 -8.25 -7.72 4.49
C ALA A 190 -8.93 -6.53 3.82
N CYS A 191 -9.97 -6.83 3.05
CA CYS A 191 -10.88 -5.83 2.50
C CYS A 191 -12.32 -6.18 2.89
N GLN A 192 -12.87 -5.45 3.86
CA GLN A 192 -14.28 -5.52 4.28
C GLN A 192 -15.14 -4.46 3.56
N GLY A 193 -14.52 -3.58 2.77
CA GLY A 193 -15.17 -2.46 2.08
C GLY A 193 -15.31 -1.16 2.90
N VAL A 194 -14.91 -1.16 4.18
CA VAL A 194 -15.10 0.01 5.08
C VAL A 194 -14.27 1.24 4.71
N HIS A 195 -13.14 1.05 4.03
CA HIS A 195 -12.27 2.15 3.59
C HIS A 195 -12.65 2.67 2.20
N GLY A 196 -13.46 1.92 1.44
CA GLY A 196 -13.77 2.19 0.04
C GLY A 196 -12.52 2.54 -0.77
N ALA A 197 -12.63 3.56 -1.62
CA ALA A 197 -11.54 3.99 -2.50
C ALA A 197 -10.49 4.89 -1.82
N ASN A 198 -10.68 5.30 -0.56
CA ASN A 198 -9.73 6.17 0.14
C ASN A 198 -9.94 6.13 1.66
N ARG A 199 -9.01 5.50 2.38
CA ARG A 199 -9.06 5.38 3.85
C ARG A 199 -8.93 6.74 4.54
N LEU A 200 -9.80 7.02 5.52
CA LEU A 200 -9.65 8.18 6.41
C LEU A 200 -8.51 7.98 7.40
N ALA A 201 -7.83 9.07 7.76
CA ALA A 201 -6.76 9.03 8.76
C ALA A 201 -7.23 8.38 10.07
N SER A 202 -6.31 7.69 10.76
CA SER A 202 -6.54 6.95 12.01
C SER A 202 -7.48 5.73 11.98
N ASN A 203 -8.23 5.48 10.89
CA ASN A 203 -9.15 4.33 10.83
C ASN A 203 -8.49 2.95 10.63
N SER A 204 -7.20 2.88 10.29
CA SER A 204 -6.54 1.58 9.97
C SER A 204 -6.25 0.74 11.20
N LEU A 205 -5.88 1.35 12.33
CA LEU A 205 -5.67 0.60 13.58
C LEU A 205 -6.99 0.12 14.17
N LEU A 206 -8.06 0.91 13.98
CA LEU A 206 -9.41 0.55 14.40
C LEU A 206 -9.94 -0.69 13.66
N ASP A 207 -9.60 -0.82 12.38
CA ASP A 207 -9.93 -2.01 11.56
C ASP A 207 -9.44 -3.30 12.25
N GLY A 208 -8.14 -3.38 12.57
CA GLY A 208 -7.56 -4.54 13.25
C GLY A 208 -8.25 -4.87 14.57
N LEU A 209 -8.54 -3.87 15.40
CA LEU A 209 -9.21 -4.05 16.70
C LEU A 209 -10.66 -4.54 16.54
N VAL A 210 -11.45 -3.88 15.70
CA VAL A 210 -12.88 -4.17 15.53
C VAL A 210 -13.07 -5.53 14.87
N PHE A 211 -12.38 -5.79 13.77
CA PHE A 211 -12.56 -7.04 13.04
C PHE A 211 -11.88 -8.20 13.74
N GLY A 212 -10.74 -8.00 14.43
CA GLY A 212 -10.16 -9.02 15.30
C GLY A 212 -11.14 -9.51 16.36
N PHE A 213 -11.82 -8.58 17.05
CA PHE A 213 -12.86 -8.93 18.02
C PHE A 213 -14.04 -9.69 17.40
N ARG A 214 -14.51 -9.25 16.23
CA ARG A 214 -15.61 -9.92 15.52
C ARG A 214 -15.24 -11.34 15.06
N ILE A 215 -14.01 -11.53 14.58
CA ILE A 215 -13.48 -12.85 14.19
C ILE A 215 -13.49 -13.79 15.37
N VAL A 216 -13.03 -13.35 16.56
CA VAL A 216 -13.06 -14.19 17.76
C VAL A 216 -14.49 -14.63 18.06
N LYS A 217 -15.46 -13.71 18.10
CA LYS A 217 -16.88 -14.06 18.33
C LYS A 217 -17.43 -15.04 17.30
N GLN A 218 -17.11 -14.83 16.02
CA GLN A 218 -17.64 -15.65 14.92
C GLN A 218 -16.98 -17.04 14.87
N SER A 219 -15.67 -17.11 15.13
CA SER A 219 -14.87 -18.32 15.01
C SER A 219 -15.19 -19.37 16.09
N MET A 220 -15.76 -18.96 17.23
CA MET A 220 -16.19 -19.88 18.29
C MET A 220 -17.13 -20.98 17.80
N ARG A 221 -17.94 -20.72 16.75
CA ARG A 221 -18.84 -21.73 16.16
C ARG A 221 -18.12 -22.89 15.46
N PHE A 222 -16.87 -22.67 15.03
CA PHE A 222 -16.03 -23.67 14.36
C PHE A 222 -15.24 -24.53 15.36
N LEU A 223 -15.20 -24.14 16.63
CA LEU A 223 -14.46 -24.86 17.66
C LEU A 223 -15.13 -26.17 18.08
N THR A 224 -16.34 -26.49 17.64
CA THR A 224 -17.06 -27.70 18.08
C THR A 224 -17.15 -28.80 17.02
N SER A 225 -16.86 -28.50 15.74
CA SER A 225 -17.30 -29.37 14.62
C SER A 225 -16.24 -29.71 13.57
N TYR A 226 -15.00 -29.19 13.64
CA TYR A 226 -13.95 -29.49 12.66
C TYR A 226 -12.88 -30.45 13.22
N VAL A 227 -12.76 -31.62 12.60
CA VAL A 227 -11.65 -32.57 12.80
C VAL A 227 -10.76 -32.45 11.56
N PRO A 228 -9.49 -31.99 11.68
CA PRO A 228 -8.59 -31.95 10.54
C PRO A 228 -8.36 -33.37 10.03
N SER A 229 -8.63 -33.62 8.75
CA SER A 229 -8.08 -34.78 8.06
C SER A 229 -6.56 -34.61 7.96
N SER A 230 -5.80 -35.72 7.98
CA SER A 230 -4.38 -35.67 7.64
C SER A 230 -4.24 -35.13 6.23
N VAL A 231 -3.50 -34.03 6.06
CA VAL A 231 -3.26 -33.43 4.75
C VAL A 231 -1.86 -33.83 4.32
N GLU A 232 -1.74 -34.46 3.16
CA GLU A 232 -0.45 -34.67 2.53
C GLU A 232 0.02 -33.34 1.95
N PHE A 233 1.18 -32.86 2.37
CA PHE A 233 1.78 -31.66 1.80
C PHE A 233 2.39 -32.02 0.44
N VAL A 234 1.69 -31.65 -0.64
CA VAL A 234 2.16 -31.84 -2.01
C VAL A 234 2.36 -30.48 -2.67
N CYS A 235 3.58 -30.22 -3.13
CA CYS A 235 3.94 -29.03 -3.88
C CYS A 235 4.61 -29.43 -5.21
N ASN A 236 3.91 -30.22 -6.02
CA ASN A 236 4.43 -30.81 -7.26
C ASN A 236 4.19 -29.97 -8.53
N TYR A 237 3.52 -28.81 -8.40
CA TYR A 237 3.20 -27.93 -9.52
C TYR A 237 4.25 -26.84 -9.75
N LEU A 238 5.22 -26.68 -8.84
CA LEU A 238 6.30 -25.71 -9.00
C LEU A 238 7.37 -26.26 -9.95
N LYS A 239 7.87 -25.38 -10.82
CA LYS A 239 9.03 -25.67 -11.65
C LYS A 239 10.31 -25.72 -10.79
N PRO A 240 11.38 -26.38 -11.26
CA PRO A 240 12.66 -26.34 -10.58
C PRO A 240 13.14 -24.91 -10.27
N PRO A 241 13.96 -24.71 -9.22
CA PRO A 241 14.45 -23.39 -8.85
C PRO A 241 15.20 -22.70 -10.01
N LYS A 242 14.93 -21.42 -10.22
CA LYS A 242 15.58 -20.59 -11.24
C LYS A 242 16.68 -19.73 -10.63
N GLU A 243 17.79 -19.52 -11.33
CA GLU A 243 18.81 -18.55 -10.91
C GLU A 243 18.34 -17.13 -11.26
N ILE A 244 18.23 -16.28 -10.24
CA ILE A 244 17.80 -14.89 -10.40
C ILE A 244 18.65 -13.93 -9.56
N LYS A 245 18.79 -12.70 -10.04
CA LYS A 245 19.36 -11.60 -9.25
C LYS A 245 18.23 -10.94 -8.45
N ILE A 246 17.90 -11.50 -7.28
CA ILE A 246 16.78 -11.08 -6.42
C ILE A 246 16.73 -9.55 -6.23
N ASN A 247 17.85 -8.93 -5.86
CA ASN A 247 17.92 -7.48 -5.61
C ASN A 247 17.77 -6.64 -6.89
N SER A 248 18.09 -7.18 -8.07
CA SER A 248 17.82 -6.50 -9.34
C SER A 248 16.32 -6.53 -9.63
N LEU A 249 15.74 -7.74 -9.61
CA LEU A 249 14.34 -7.94 -9.96
C LEU A 249 13.39 -7.25 -8.96
N ARG A 250 13.74 -7.21 -7.67
CA ARG A 250 12.99 -6.45 -6.66
C ARG A 250 12.99 -4.94 -6.97
N ARG A 251 14.15 -4.37 -7.34
CA ARG A 251 14.24 -2.95 -7.73
C ARG A 251 13.49 -2.66 -9.03
N GLU A 252 13.55 -3.57 -10.00
CA GLU A 252 12.79 -3.46 -11.25
C GLU A 252 11.28 -3.48 -10.99
N LEU A 253 10.80 -4.41 -10.16
CA LEU A 253 9.40 -4.45 -9.72
C LEU A 253 8.99 -3.14 -9.05
N GLN A 254 9.78 -2.66 -8.09
CA GLN A 254 9.51 -1.41 -7.38
C GLN A 254 9.46 -0.19 -8.29
N ALA A 255 10.36 -0.12 -9.27
CA ALA A 255 10.36 0.94 -10.28
C ALA A 255 9.12 0.87 -11.20
N VAL A 256 8.75 -0.33 -11.66
CA VAL A 256 7.54 -0.58 -12.46
C VAL A 256 6.29 -0.14 -11.68
N MET A 257 6.16 -0.55 -10.42
CA MET A 257 5.01 -0.21 -9.59
C MET A 257 4.90 1.29 -9.34
N ASN A 258 6.00 1.99 -9.03
CA ASN A 258 5.93 3.46 -8.87
C ASN A 258 5.59 4.17 -10.17
N LYS A 259 6.18 3.75 -11.29
CA LYS A 259 6.04 4.43 -12.57
C LYS A 259 4.65 4.25 -13.16
N TYR A 260 4.11 3.03 -13.10
CA TYR A 260 2.92 2.66 -13.87
C TYR A 260 1.69 2.36 -13.00
N ALA A 261 1.89 1.93 -11.75
CA ALA A 261 0.84 1.67 -10.76
C ALA A 261 0.92 2.60 -9.54
N GLY A 262 1.50 3.78 -9.74
CA GLY A 262 1.66 4.84 -8.74
C GLY A 262 0.38 5.66 -8.50
N PRO A 263 0.52 6.91 -8.01
CA PRO A 263 -0.62 7.79 -7.77
C PRO A 263 -1.34 8.26 -9.05
N VAL A 264 -0.65 8.27 -10.19
CA VAL A 264 -1.20 8.61 -11.51
C VAL A 264 -0.99 7.40 -12.41
N ARG A 265 -2.04 7.00 -13.13
CA ARG A 265 -2.06 5.79 -13.94
C ARG A 265 -2.70 6.08 -15.30
N SER A 266 -2.34 5.28 -16.29
CA SER A 266 -2.98 5.25 -17.61
C SER A 266 -3.10 3.83 -18.12
N ALA A 267 -4.01 3.58 -19.07
CA ALA A 267 -4.13 2.28 -19.73
C ALA A 267 -2.77 1.81 -20.27
N GLN A 268 -2.06 2.70 -20.97
CA GLN A 268 -0.75 2.40 -21.56
C GLN A 268 0.25 1.98 -20.48
N GLY A 269 0.43 2.78 -19.41
CA GLY A 269 1.37 2.45 -18.35
C GLY A 269 1.04 1.12 -17.66
N LEU A 270 -0.25 0.88 -17.36
CA LEU A 270 -0.69 -0.36 -16.72
C LEU A 270 -0.46 -1.58 -17.62
N THR A 271 -0.66 -1.47 -18.93
CA THR A 271 -0.32 -2.54 -19.89
C THR A 271 1.18 -2.83 -19.90
N GLU A 272 2.04 -1.80 -19.87
CA GLU A 272 3.49 -1.99 -19.75
C GLU A 272 3.89 -2.71 -18.46
N ALA A 273 3.21 -2.41 -17.35
CA ALA A 273 3.42 -3.12 -16.10
C ALA A 273 3.02 -4.60 -16.20
N LEU A 274 1.88 -4.91 -16.84
CA LEU A 274 1.44 -6.29 -17.05
C LEU A 274 2.41 -7.08 -17.94
N ASN A 275 2.92 -6.48 -19.01
CA ASN A 275 3.98 -7.07 -19.84
C ASN A 275 5.23 -7.41 -19.01
N PHE A 276 5.61 -6.55 -18.05
CA PHE A 276 6.69 -6.87 -17.12
C PHE A 276 6.38 -8.12 -16.30
N PHE A 277 5.18 -8.25 -15.73
CA PHE A 277 4.80 -9.44 -14.94
C PHE A 277 4.75 -10.72 -15.77
N GLU A 278 4.24 -10.65 -17.01
CA GLU A 278 4.25 -11.78 -17.95
C GLU A 278 5.68 -12.30 -18.19
N ASN A 279 6.65 -11.40 -18.36
CA ASN A 279 8.06 -11.76 -18.50
C ASN A 279 8.67 -12.44 -17.25
N GLN A 280 8.06 -12.26 -16.08
CA GLN A 280 8.48 -12.90 -14.82
C GLN A 280 7.66 -14.16 -14.47
N ALA A 281 6.65 -14.52 -15.26
CA ALA A 281 5.72 -15.62 -14.96
C ALA A 281 6.44 -16.95 -14.70
N ASP A 282 7.53 -17.22 -15.43
CA ASP A 282 8.33 -18.42 -15.25
C ASP A 282 8.97 -18.49 -13.85
N PHE A 283 9.55 -17.38 -13.36
CA PHE A 283 10.11 -17.31 -12.00
C PHE A 283 9.02 -17.38 -10.92
N SER A 284 7.88 -16.72 -11.14
CA SER A 284 6.75 -16.77 -10.20
C SER A 284 6.24 -18.20 -9.95
N LEU A 285 6.42 -19.10 -10.93
CA LEU A 285 6.07 -20.52 -10.87
C LEU A 285 7.23 -21.46 -10.48
N SER A 286 8.42 -20.94 -10.21
CA SER A 286 9.57 -21.74 -9.74
C SER A 286 9.58 -21.94 -8.23
N GLU A 287 10.18 -23.04 -7.78
CA GLU A 287 10.53 -23.25 -6.37
C GLU A 287 11.45 -22.13 -5.85
N ALA A 288 11.14 -21.63 -4.65
CA ALA A 288 11.94 -20.60 -3.99
C ALA A 288 12.99 -21.24 -3.08
N LYS A 289 14.26 -20.84 -3.25
CA LYS A 289 15.39 -21.37 -2.46
C LYS A 289 15.47 -20.75 -1.07
N ASN A 290 14.89 -19.57 -0.89
CA ASN A 290 14.97 -18.81 0.35
C ASN A 290 13.77 -17.87 0.57
N ILE A 291 13.70 -17.28 1.76
CA ILE A 291 12.62 -16.37 2.17
C ILE A 291 12.54 -15.16 1.22
N ALA A 292 13.67 -14.58 0.82
CA ALA A 292 13.69 -13.42 -0.07
C ALA A 292 13.12 -13.74 -1.46
N GLU A 293 13.30 -14.97 -1.96
CA GLU A 293 12.63 -15.44 -3.19
C GLU A 293 11.13 -15.69 -2.98
N MET A 294 10.71 -16.20 -1.82
CA MET A 294 9.29 -16.36 -1.49
C MET A 294 8.58 -15.00 -1.44
N GLU A 295 9.18 -14.03 -0.74
CA GLU A 295 8.69 -12.65 -0.67
C GLU A 295 8.60 -12.04 -2.07
N LEU A 296 9.66 -12.15 -2.88
CA LEU A 296 9.67 -11.56 -4.22
C LEU A 296 8.59 -12.18 -5.12
N ARG A 297 8.35 -13.49 -5.03
CA ARG A 297 7.24 -14.15 -5.74
C ARG A 297 5.87 -13.65 -5.28
N ASN A 298 5.69 -13.43 -3.98
CA ASN A 298 4.46 -12.84 -3.45
C ASN A 298 4.26 -11.41 -3.93
N MET A 299 5.32 -10.61 -3.91
CA MET A 299 5.32 -9.22 -4.40
C MET A 299 4.98 -9.16 -5.89
N LEU A 300 5.55 -10.06 -6.71
CA LEU A 300 5.24 -10.14 -8.15
C LEU A 300 3.76 -10.48 -8.39
N LEU A 301 3.22 -11.49 -7.69
CA LEU A 301 1.81 -11.86 -7.80
C LEU A 301 0.89 -10.71 -7.39
N VAL A 302 1.13 -10.11 -6.23
CA VAL A 302 0.29 -9.01 -5.73
C VAL A 302 0.40 -7.78 -6.63
N GLY A 303 1.61 -7.46 -7.12
CA GLY A 303 1.83 -6.37 -8.08
C GLY A 303 1.05 -6.57 -9.38
N GLN A 304 1.05 -7.80 -9.92
CA GLN A 304 0.26 -8.16 -11.11
C GLN A 304 -1.24 -7.93 -10.85
N LEU A 305 -1.78 -8.47 -9.75
CA LEU A 305 -3.20 -8.35 -9.42
C LEU A 305 -3.64 -6.88 -9.22
N ILE A 306 -2.78 -6.05 -8.64
CA ILE A 306 -3.02 -4.60 -8.51
C ILE A 306 -3.12 -3.96 -9.90
N CYS A 307 -2.21 -4.30 -10.82
CA CYS A 307 -2.20 -3.75 -12.17
C CYS A 307 -3.41 -4.21 -12.98
N GLU A 308 -3.82 -5.48 -12.85
CA GLU A 308 -5.01 -6.03 -13.49
C GLU A 308 -6.27 -5.28 -13.02
N ALA A 309 -6.48 -5.17 -11.70
CA ALA A 309 -7.61 -4.44 -11.14
C ALA A 309 -7.61 -2.95 -11.55
N ALA A 310 -6.43 -2.32 -11.54
CA ALA A 310 -6.27 -0.93 -11.94
C ALA A 310 -6.55 -0.70 -13.44
N LEU A 311 -6.20 -1.67 -14.29
CA LEU A 311 -6.47 -1.58 -15.73
C LEU A 311 -7.96 -1.76 -16.02
N MET A 312 -8.60 -2.72 -15.33
CA MET A 312 -10.04 -2.96 -15.43
C MET A 312 -10.85 -1.70 -15.11
N ARG A 313 -10.53 -0.99 -14.02
CA ARG A 313 -11.27 0.20 -13.60
C ARG A 313 -10.98 1.39 -14.54
N THR A 314 -11.95 1.72 -15.38
CA THR A 314 -11.89 2.87 -16.31
C THR A 314 -12.64 4.08 -15.75
N GLU A 315 -12.25 4.53 -14.56
CA GLU A 315 -12.68 5.78 -13.92
C GLU A 315 -11.58 6.30 -12.99
N SER A 316 -11.78 7.48 -12.41
CA SER A 316 -11.00 7.97 -11.27
C SER A 316 -11.87 8.08 -10.04
N ARG A 317 -11.46 7.41 -8.95
CA ARG A 317 -12.18 7.38 -7.67
C ARG A 317 -11.20 7.21 -6.52
N GLY A 318 -11.29 8.12 -5.54
CA GLY A 318 -10.45 8.07 -4.35
C GLY A 318 -8.95 8.08 -4.69
N ALA A 319 -8.22 7.07 -4.22
CA ALA A 319 -6.78 6.92 -4.46
C ALA A 319 -6.44 6.27 -5.82
N HIS A 320 -7.43 5.79 -6.57
CA HIS A 320 -7.24 5.34 -7.94
C HIS A 320 -7.52 6.49 -8.91
N TYR A 321 -6.46 7.01 -9.53
CA TYR A 321 -6.57 8.07 -10.54
C TYR A 321 -6.04 7.61 -11.89
N ARG A 322 -6.91 7.65 -12.88
CA ARG A 322 -6.66 7.33 -14.29
C ARG A 322 -6.67 8.63 -15.09
N GLU A 323 -5.52 9.05 -15.59
CA GLU A 323 -5.43 10.30 -16.36
C GLU A 323 -6.21 10.24 -17.67
N ASP A 324 -6.36 9.04 -18.23
CA ASP A 324 -7.18 8.72 -19.40
C ASP A 324 -8.68 8.54 -19.06
N TYR A 325 -9.03 8.47 -17.77
CA TYR A 325 -10.41 8.44 -17.26
C TYR A 325 -10.55 9.30 -15.99
N PRO A 326 -10.43 10.64 -16.09
CA PRO A 326 -10.24 11.52 -14.92
C PRO A 326 -11.49 11.70 -14.05
N ALA A 327 -12.66 11.28 -14.53
CA ALA A 327 -13.93 11.41 -13.81
C ALA A 327 -14.38 10.09 -13.19
N ALA A 328 -15.13 10.18 -12.10
CA ALA A 328 -15.88 9.05 -11.54
C ALA A 328 -17.05 8.68 -12.46
N SER A 329 -17.47 7.42 -12.43
CA SER A 329 -18.57 6.91 -13.26
C SER A 329 -19.52 6.03 -12.46
N GLU A 330 -20.83 6.19 -12.69
CA GLU A 330 -21.88 5.35 -12.08
C GLU A 330 -21.71 3.86 -12.41
N ARG A 331 -21.17 3.53 -13.59
CA ARG A 331 -20.88 2.14 -13.98
C ARG A 331 -19.94 1.43 -12.99
N TRP A 332 -19.11 2.20 -12.29
CA TRP A 332 -18.04 1.72 -11.43
C TRP A 332 -18.35 1.88 -9.93
N VAL A 333 -19.61 2.16 -9.57
CA VAL A 333 -20.11 2.06 -8.19
C VAL A 333 -20.26 0.58 -7.80
N LYS A 334 -19.12 -0.10 -7.70
CA LYS A 334 -18.97 -1.52 -7.38
C LYS A 334 -17.53 -1.83 -6.99
N HIS A 335 -17.36 -2.99 -6.37
CA HIS A 335 -16.06 -3.55 -6.04
C HIS A 335 -15.53 -4.39 -7.20
N ILE A 336 -14.21 -4.39 -7.38
CA ILE A 336 -13.54 -5.35 -8.26
C ILE A 336 -13.12 -6.54 -7.41
N ILE A 337 -13.55 -7.74 -7.81
CA ILE A 337 -13.20 -8.99 -7.13
C ILE A 337 -12.39 -9.83 -8.10
N LEU A 338 -11.17 -10.18 -7.71
CA LEU A 338 -10.32 -11.13 -8.43
C LEU A 338 -10.33 -12.48 -7.71
N ARG A 339 -10.29 -13.54 -8.50
CA ARG A 339 -10.20 -14.94 -8.04
C ARG A 339 -9.46 -15.75 -9.10
N LEU A 340 -8.77 -16.81 -8.65
CA LEU A 340 -8.12 -17.79 -9.52
C LEU A 340 -9.08 -18.47 -10.49
#